data_AF-A0A0Q8SPW4-F1
#
_entry.id   AF-A0A0Q8SPW4-F1
#
_cell.length_a   1.000
_cell.length_b   1.000
_cell.length_c   1.000
_cell.angle_alpha   90.00
_cell.angle_beta   90.00
_cell.angle_gamma   90.00
#
_symmetry.space_group_name_H-M   'P 1'
#
loop_
_entity.id
_entity.type
_entity.pdbx_description
1 polymer ?
#
loop_
_entity_poly.entity_id
_entity_poly.type
_entity_poly.pdbx_seq_one_letter_code
_entity_poly.pdbx_strand_id
1 'polypeptide(L)'
;MSERALYTTQLQAGLGLVDEAKTLLELWSPGMSANQLQQVALGSGRFPTITARRLRNVIVECFAPRYLVDGGAPAKHLKLLSPIISSGELVQLLLLFTSRANPILGDFVRQVYWSRYSAGYTHISNADARAFVDRAIDDGKTIKRWSDSTVRRVSAYLSGCCADYGMLERGSKSTRHILPFRMYPNVAAYIAYELHFAGVGDNALLTHEDWQLFGLAREDVLEEIKRLSLKSLLIAQSAGDVVRISWKQPDMETLCNVLTKS
;
A
#
# COMPACT_ATOMS: atom_id res chain seq x y z
N MET A 1 15.94 15.26 5.02
CA MET A 1 14.48 15.20 4.86
C MET A 1 14.21 15.12 3.38
N SER A 2 13.76 13.97 2.87
CA SER A 2 13.33 13.89 1.46
C SER A 2 12.15 14.83 1.26
N GLU A 3 12.19 15.65 0.22
CA GLU A 3 11.09 16.56 -0.13
C GLU A 3 9.86 15.70 -0.43
N ARG A 4 8.83 15.81 0.41
CA ARG A 4 7.68 14.92 0.35
C ARG A 4 6.88 15.22 -0.91
N ALA A 5 6.64 14.21 -1.74
CA ALA A 5 5.97 14.39 -3.02
C ALA A 5 4.59 15.05 -2.86
N LEU A 6 4.33 16.05 -3.70
CA LEU A 6 3.06 16.78 -3.73
C LEU A 6 1.90 15.87 -4.13
N TYR A 7 0.71 16.18 -3.62
CA TYR A 7 -0.50 15.45 -3.91
C TYR A 7 -0.96 15.70 -5.35
N THR A 8 -1.36 14.61 -6.01
CA THR A 8 -1.87 14.62 -7.38
C THR A 8 -3.28 14.04 -7.42
N THR A 9 -3.95 14.19 -8.56
CA THR A 9 -5.24 13.56 -8.83
C THR A 9 -5.09 12.14 -9.38
N GLN A 10 -3.91 11.53 -9.33
CA GLN A 10 -3.62 10.24 -9.96
C GLN A 10 -4.46 9.08 -9.39
N LEU A 11 -4.82 9.13 -8.10
CA LEU A 11 -5.70 8.14 -7.48
C LEU A 11 -7.06 8.02 -8.19
N GLN A 12 -7.49 9.09 -8.89
CA GLN A 12 -8.71 9.08 -9.70
C GLN A 12 -8.65 8.10 -10.88
N ALA A 13 -7.45 7.77 -11.35
CA ALA A 13 -7.25 6.87 -12.46
C ALA A 13 -7.58 5.42 -12.12
N GLY A 14 -7.67 5.02 -10.84
CA GLY A 14 -7.88 3.60 -10.56
C GLY A 14 -7.74 3.17 -9.12
N LEU A 15 -8.33 3.90 -8.17
CA LEU A 15 -8.60 3.45 -6.80
C LEU A 15 -7.69 2.32 -6.26
N GLY A 16 -8.26 1.21 -5.77
CA GLY A 16 -7.53 0.03 -5.33
C GLY A 16 -7.12 -0.92 -6.47
N LEU A 17 -8.02 -1.19 -7.43
CA LEU A 17 -7.82 -2.09 -8.58
C LEU A 17 -7.20 -3.45 -8.20
N VAL A 18 -7.71 -4.08 -7.14
CA VAL A 18 -7.11 -5.31 -6.57
C VAL A 18 -7.11 -6.46 -7.60
N ASP A 19 -8.23 -6.70 -8.27
CA ASP A 19 -8.39 -7.81 -9.21
C ASP A 19 -7.58 -7.58 -10.49
N GLU A 20 -7.57 -6.35 -11.00
CA GLU A 20 -6.75 -5.97 -12.15
C GLU A 20 -5.25 -6.04 -11.81
N ALA A 21 -4.83 -5.57 -10.63
CA ALA A 21 -3.45 -5.65 -10.20
C ALA A 21 -2.99 -7.11 -10.10
N LYS A 22 -3.80 -8.01 -9.52
CA LYS A 22 -3.49 -9.44 -9.47
C LYS A 22 -3.32 -10.02 -10.87
N THR A 23 -4.26 -9.73 -11.77
CA THR A 23 -4.21 -10.21 -13.16
C THR A 23 -2.97 -9.67 -13.89
N LEU A 24 -2.61 -8.41 -13.69
CA LEU A 24 -1.43 -7.79 -14.31
C LEU A 24 -0.12 -8.34 -13.73
N LEU A 25 -0.04 -8.65 -12.44
CA LEU A 25 1.11 -9.33 -11.83
C LEU A 25 1.36 -10.70 -12.47
N GLU A 26 0.29 -11.46 -12.73
CA GLU A 26 0.37 -12.77 -13.39
C GLU A 26 0.87 -12.66 -14.84
N LEU A 27 0.50 -11.60 -15.56
CA LEU A 27 0.92 -11.37 -16.95
C LEU A 27 2.31 -10.74 -17.09
N TRP A 28 2.74 -9.94 -16.12
CA TRP A 28 4.01 -9.22 -16.17
C TRP A 28 5.21 -10.15 -15.98
N SER A 29 6.30 -9.90 -16.69
CA SER A 29 7.59 -10.58 -16.50
C SER A 29 8.71 -9.57 -16.28
N PRO A 30 9.79 -9.91 -15.55
CA PRO A 30 10.93 -9.03 -15.36
C PRO A 30 11.44 -8.43 -16.68
N GLY A 31 11.70 -7.12 -16.67
CA GLY A 31 12.12 -6.36 -17.85
C GLY A 31 10.98 -5.90 -18.78
N MET A 32 9.74 -6.33 -18.55
CA MET A 32 8.59 -5.91 -19.34
C MET A 32 8.18 -4.46 -19.00
N SER A 33 8.20 -3.58 -20.01
CA SER A 33 7.72 -2.21 -19.90
C SER A 33 6.19 -2.15 -19.78
N ALA A 34 5.66 -1.01 -19.31
CA ALA A 34 4.21 -0.77 -19.26
C ALA A 34 3.52 -0.94 -20.64
N ASN A 35 4.19 -0.53 -21.72
CA ASN A 35 3.68 -0.70 -23.08
C ASN A 35 3.64 -2.17 -23.50
N GLN A 36 4.68 -2.95 -23.18
CA GLN A 36 4.69 -4.39 -23.46
C GLN A 36 3.61 -5.11 -22.63
N LEU A 37 3.48 -4.78 -21.34
CA LEU A 37 2.43 -5.31 -20.48
C LEU A 37 1.03 -4.99 -21.01
N GLN A 38 0.82 -3.78 -21.56
CA GLN A 38 -0.43 -3.42 -22.21
C GLN A 38 -0.74 -4.34 -23.40
N GLN A 39 0.24 -4.62 -24.27
CA GLN A 39 0.03 -5.51 -25.41
C GLN A 39 -0.31 -6.94 -24.97
N VAL A 40 0.42 -7.47 -23.99
CA VAL A 40 0.16 -8.80 -23.41
C VAL A 40 -1.23 -8.84 -22.76
N ALA A 41 -1.59 -7.82 -21.99
CA ALA A 41 -2.90 -7.75 -21.33
C ALA A 41 -4.06 -7.70 -22.32
N LEU A 42 -3.92 -6.92 -23.41
CA LEU A 42 -4.92 -6.88 -24.49
C LEU A 42 -5.04 -8.24 -25.19
N GLY A 43 -3.92 -8.88 -25.52
CA GLY A 43 -3.89 -10.19 -26.18
C GLY A 43 -4.38 -11.34 -25.30
N SER A 44 -4.35 -11.18 -23.97
CA SER A 44 -4.71 -12.24 -23.03
C SER A 44 -6.22 -12.55 -22.95
N GLY A 45 -7.08 -11.60 -23.34
CA GLY A 45 -8.53 -11.72 -23.16
C GLY A 45 -9.01 -11.68 -21.70
N ARG A 46 -8.13 -11.41 -20.72
CA ARG A 46 -8.44 -11.44 -19.27
C ARG A 46 -9.13 -10.17 -18.74
N PHE A 47 -9.35 -9.16 -19.59
CA PHE A 47 -10.01 -7.90 -19.23
C PHE A 47 -11.25 -7.62 -20.11
N PRO A 48 -12.23 -8.55 -20.17
CA PRO A 48 -13.33 -8.47 -21.14
C PRO A 48 -14.27 -7.28 -20.93
N THR A 49 -14.33 -6.73 -19.71
CA THR A 49 -15.20 -5.61 -19.33
C THR A 49 -14.51 -4.24 -19.44
N ILE A 50 -13.22 -4.21 -19.76
CA ILE A 50 -12.41 -2.99 -19.78
C ILE A 50 -12.02 -2.65 -21.22
N THR A 51 -12.33 -1.43 -21.66
CA THR A 51 -11.91 -0.97 -22.99
C THR A 51 -10.39 -0.88 -23.09
N ALA A 52 -9.83 -1.04 -24.29
CA ALA A 52 -8.38 -0.99 -24.51
C ALA A 52 -7.75 0.32 -23.99
N ARG A 53 -8.44 1.45 -24.17
CA ARG A 53 -8.04 2.75 -23.63
C ARG A 53 -8.03 2.74 -22.10
N ARG A 54 -9.07 2.21 -21.45
CA ARG A 54 -9.14 2.16 -19.99
C ARG A 54 -8.06 1.25 -19.40
N LEU A 55 -7.80 0.10 -20.03
CA LEU A 55 -6.73 -0.82 -19.64
C LEU A 55 -5.36 -0.16 -19.72
N ARG A 56 -5.08 0.60 -20.79
CA ARG A 56 -3.86 1.41 -20.90
C ARG A 56 -3.72 2.38 -19.73
N ASN A 57 -4.77 3.11 -19.38
CA ASN A 57 -4.73 4.04 -18.25
C ASN A 57 -4.50 3.32 -16.92
N VAL A 58 -5.17 2.17 -16.70
CA VAL A 58 -4.93 1.33 -15.52
C VAL A 58 -3.46 0.92 -15.43
N ILE A 59 -2.86 0.48 -16.53
CA ILE A 59 -1.47 0.03 -16.53
C ILE A 59 -0.50 1.20 -16.32
N VAL A 60 -0.65 2.28 -17.09
CA VAL A 60 0.31 3.40 -17.10
C VAL A 60 0.16 4.31 -15.88
N GLU A 61 -1.08 4.61 -15.47
CA GLU A 61 -1.34 5.59 -14.40
C GLU A 61 -1.50 4.94 -13.03
N CYS A 62 -1.74 3.62 -12.95
CA CYS A 62 -1.91 2.93 -11.66
C CYS A 62 -0.89 1.81 -11.45
N PHE A 63 -0.85 0.78 -12.31
CA PHE A 63 -0.02 -0.39 -12.07
C PHE A 63 1.49 -0.09 -12.12
N ALA A 64 1.94 0.56 -13.19
CA ALA A 64 3.35 0.89 -13.39
C ALA A 64 3.96 1.74 -12.26
N PRO A 65 3.37 2.89 -11.86
CA PRO A 65 3.92 3.70 -10.79
C PRO A 65 3.86 3.04 -9.41
N ARG A 66 3.01 2.02 -9.23
CA ARG A 66 2.91 1.27 -7.97
C ARG A 66 3.91 0.12 -7.89
N TYR A 67 4.11 -0.62 -9.00
CA TYR A 67 4.77 -1.93 -8.96
C TYR A 67 5.96 -2.09 -9.89
N LEU A 68 6.11 -1.22 -10.90
CA LEU A 68 7.22 -1.25 -11.85
C LEU A 68 8.37 -0.28 -11.48
N VAL A 69 8.34 0.25 -10.26
CA VAL A 69 9.43 1.03 -9.66
C VAL A 69 10.62 0.12 -9.31
N ASP A 70 11.81 0.71 -9.16
CA ASP A 70 13.04 0.00 -8.78
C ASP A 70 13.30 -1.25 -9.64
N GLY A 71 13.17 -1.09 -10.96
CA GLY A 71 13.33 -2.18 -11.92
C GLY A 71 12.23 -3.25 -11.88
N GLY A 72 11.10 -2.97 -11.22
CA GLY A 72 9.98 -3.90 -11.06
C GLY A 72 10.13 -4.85 -9.88
N ALA A 73 10.97 -4.52 -8.89
CA ALA A 73 11.15 -5.32 -7.69
C ALA A 73 9.82 -5.61 -6.96
N PRO A 74 8.91 -4.62 -6.74
CA PRO A 74 7.61 -4.91 -6.13
C PRO A 74 6.78 -5.90 -6.95
N ALA A 75 6.67 -5.70 -8.27
CA ALA A 75 5.94 -6.61 -9.14
C ALA A 75 6.51 -8.04 -9.09
N LYS A 76 7.84 -8.17 -9.07
CA LYS A 76 8.53 -9.46 -8.95
C LYS A 76 8.17 -10.17 -7.64
N HIS A 77 8.27 -9.47 -6.51
CA HIS A 77 7.96 -10.07 -5.21
C HIS A 77 6.48 -10.42 -5.08
N LEU A 78 5.58 -9.50 -5.46
CA LEU A 78 4.13 -9.73 -5.36
C LEU A 78 3.66 -10.84 -6.29
N LYS A 79 4.23 -10.96 -7.49
CA LYS A 79 3.94 -12.09 -8.39
C LYS A 79 4.31 -13.43 -7.74
N LEU A 80 5.48 -13.50 -7.09
CA LEU A 80 5.94 -14.70 -6.39
C LEU A 80 5.07 -15.07 -5.19
N LEU A 81 4.61 -14.06 -4.43
CA LEU A 81 3.81 -14.26 -3.22
C LEU A 81 2.32 -14.53 -3.51
N SER A 82 1.74 -13.85 -4.51
CA SER A 82 0.29 -13.86 -4.79
C SER A 82 -0.38 -15.23 -4.94
N PRO A 83 0.25 -16.31 -5.46
CA PRO A 83 -0.41 -17.62 -5.52
C PRO A 83 -0.48 -18.33 -4.17
N ILE A 84 0.23 -17.84 -3.14
CA ILE A 84 0.50 -18.61 -1.92
C ILE A 84 -0.01 -17.88 -0.66
N ILE A 85 0.19 -16.56 -0.59
CA ILE A 85 -0.36 -15.77 0.52
C ILE A 85 -1.89 -15.64 0.38
N SER A 86 -2.57 -15.42 1.49
CA SER A 86 -4.00 -15.17 1.50
C SER A 86 -4.36 -13.90 0.74
N SER A 87 -5.61 -13.82 0.26
CA SER A 87 -6.13 -12.60 -0.38
C SER A 87 -6.01 -11.37 0.53
N GLY A 88 -6.15 -11.54 1.85
CA GLY A 88 -6.01 -10.44 2.82
C GLY A 88 -4.58 -9.90 2.90
N GLU A 89 -3.58 -10.78 2.90
CA GLU A 89 -2.17 -10.40 2.87
C GLU A 89 -1.81 -9.68 1.57
N LEU A 90 -2.26 -10.21 0.42
CA LEU A 90 -2.04 -9.56 -0.86
C LEU A 90 -2.66 -8.16 -0.88
N VAL A 91 -3.90 -8.01 -0.42
CA VAL A 91 -4.60 -6.72 -0.33
C VAL A 91 -3.81 -5.72 0.51
N GLN A 92 -3.23 -6.13 1.64
CA GLN A 92 -2.39 -5.26 2.47
C GLN A 92 -1.08 -4.83 1.80
N LEU A 93 -0.44 -5.73 1.06
CA LEU A 93 0.74 -5.37 0.27
C LEU A 93 0.39 -4.42 -0.88
N LEU A 94 -0.76 -4.61 -1.55
CA LEU A 94 -1.23 -3.68 -2.58
C LEU A 94 -1.58 -2.30 -1.98
N LEU A 95 -2.12 -2.25 -0.75
CA LEU A 95 -2.35 -1.00 -0.02
C LEU A 95 -1.03 -0.25 0.24
N LEU A 96 0.02 -0.96 0.68
CA LEU A 96 1.35 -0.39 0.92
C LEU A 96 1.87 0.33 -0.33
N PHE A 97 1.99 -0.39 -1.45
CA PHE A 97 2.53 0.19 -2.69
C PHE A 97 1.63 1.26 -3.29
N THR A 98 0.31 1.14 -3.13
CA THR A 98 -0.62 2.20 -3.57
C THR A 98 -0.47 3.46 -2.74
N SER A 99 -0.24 3.34 -1.43
CA SER A 99 -0.01 4.47 -0.52
C SER A 99 1.33 5.15 -0.77
N ARG A 100 2.40 4.37 -1.06
CA ARG A 100 3.70 4.90 -1.48
C ARG A 100 3.63 5.67 -2.80
N ALA A 101 2.91 5.14 -3.79
CA ALA A 101 2.69 5.82 -5.07
C ALA A 101 1.72 7.01 -5.00
N ASN A 102 0.85 7.06 -3.98
CA ASN A 102 -0.15 8.11 -3.80
C ASN A 102 -0.08 8.65 -2.36
N PRO A 103 0.82 9.62 -2.08
CA PRO A 103 1.05 10.14 -0.72
C PRO A 103 -0.23 10.63 -0.03
N ILE A 104 -1.18 11.18 -0.80
CA ILE A 104 -2.49 11.62 -0.29
C ILE A 104 -3.30 10.47 0.33
N LEU A 105 -3.23 9.25 -0.23
CA LEU A 105 -3.88 8.07 0.34
C LEU A 105 -3.20 7.65 1.64
N GLY A 106 -1.87 7.55 1.61
CA GLY A 106 -1.09 7.18 2.80
C GLY A 106 -1.32 8.15 3.95
N ASP A 107 -1.29 9.45 3.68
CA ASP A 107 -1.57 10.49 4.69
C ASP A 107 -3.02 10.45 5.18
N PHE A 108 -3.99 10.21 4.29
CA PHE A 108 -5.40 10.05 4.70
C PHE A 108 -5.58 8.86 5.66
N VAL A 109 -4.97 7.72 5.36
CA VAL A 109 -5.01 6.54 6.23
C VAL A 109 -4.41 6.85 7.60
N ARG A 110 -3.22 7.46 7.63
CA ARG A 110 -2.50 7.74 8.88
C ARG A 110 -3.14 8.83 9.73
N GLN A 111 -3.64 9.89 9.10
CA GLN A 111 -4.11 11.09 9.81
C GLN A 111 -5.62 11.08 10.07
N VAL A 112 -6.41 10.41 9.22
CA VAL A 112 -7.87 10.42 9.32
C VAL A 112 -8.40 9.05 9.72
N TYR A 113 -8.05 7.98 8.99
CA TYR A 113 -8.61 6.65 9.26
C TYR A 113 -8.26 6.17 10.68
N TRP A 114 -6.97 6.12 11.02
CA TRP A 114 -6.54 5.63 12.33
C TRP A 114 -6.94 6.55 13.47
N SER A 115 -6.98 7.87 13.23
CA SER A 115 -7.50 8.85 14.20
C SER A 115 -8.99 8.60 14.51
N ARG A 116 -9.82 8.38 13.49
CA ARG A 116 -11.24 8.05 13.67
C ARG A 116 -11.42 6.70 14.38
N TYR A 117 -10.67 5.69 13.96
CA TYR A 117 -10.74 4.36 14.55
C TYR A 117 -10.37 4.38 16.04
N SER A 118 -9.23 4.99 16.39
CA SER A 118 -8.75 5.08 17.78
C SER A 118 -9.65 5.94 18.68
N ALA A 119 -10.33 6.94 18.12
CA ALA A 119 -11.35 7.72 18.83
C ALA A 119 -12.70 6.99 18.97
N GLY A 120 -12.80 5.73 18.56
CA GLY A 120 -14.01 4.91 18.73
C GLY A 120 -15.13 5.18 17.73
N TYR A 121 -14.87 5.95 16.68
CA TYR A 121 -15.85 6.14 15.60
C TYR A 121 -16.07 4.82 14.86
N THR A 122 -17.32 4.56 14.49
CA THR A 122 -17.70 3.37 13.71
C THR A 122 -17.80 3.64 12.22
N HIS A 123 -17.67 4.90 11.79
CA HIS A 123 -17.86 5.32 10.40
C HIS A 123 -16.85 6.39 9.97
N ILE A 124 -16.57 6.42 8.67
CA ILE A 124 -15.87 7.54 7.99
C ILE A 124 -16.74 8.04 6.85
N SER A 125 -16.93 9.35 6.79
CA SER A 125 -17.70 10.04 5.77
C SER A 125 -16.83 10.70 4.70
N ASN A 126 -17.42 10.98 3.55
CA ASN A 126 -16.80 11.79 2.51
C ASN A 126 -16.59 13.24 2.97
N ALA A 127 -17.31 13.71 4.00
CA ALA A 127 -17.05 15.02 4.61
C ALA A 127 -15.72 15.02 5.39
N ASP A 128 -15.38 13.91 6.05
CA ASP A 128 -14.10 13.75 6.75
C ASP A 128 -12.93 13.75 5.75
N ALA A 129 -13.10 13.02 4.64
CA ALA A 129 -12.14 13.04 3.53
C ALA A 129 -12.05 14.43 2.88
N ARG A 130 -13.19 15.12 2.71
CA ARG A 130 -13.23 16.48 2.15
C ARG A 130 -12.45 17.46 3.00
N ALA A 131 -12.70 17.47 4.31
CA ALA A 131 -12.00 18.34 5.26
C ALA A 131 -10.47 18.09 5.24
N PHE A 132 -10.05 16.83 5.11
CA PHE A 132 -8.64 16.49 4.94
C PHE A 132 -8.05 17.05 3.65
N VAL A 133 -8.75 16.91 2.52
CA VAL A 133 -8.24 17.41 1.23
C VAL A 133 -8.21 18.93 1.20
N ASP A 134 -9.24 19.62 1.70
CA ASP A 134 -9.28 21.09 1.77
C ASP A 134 -8.11 21.61 2.62
N ARG A 135 -7.88 21.02 3.81
CA ARG A 135 -6.73 21.37 4.65
C ARG A 135 -5.40 21.15 3.93
N ALA A 136 -5.24 20.01 3.25
CA ALA A 136 -4.01 19.74 2.51
C ALA A 136 -3.74 20.74 1.37
N ILE A 137 -4.80 21.23 0.71
CA ILE A 137 -4.71 22.29 -0.30
C ILE A 137 -4.26 23.60 0.35
N ASP A 138 -4.86 23.96 1.47
CA ASP A 138 -4.51 25.19 2.20
C ASP A 138 -3.10 25.14 2.80
N ASP A 139 -2.62 23.94 3.19
CA ASP A 139 -1.25 23.66 3.62
C ASP A 139 -0.23 23.63 2.46
N GLY A 140 -0.67 23.87 1.21
CA GLY A 140 0.22 23.89 0.03
C GLY A 140 0.71 22.52 -0.43
N LYS A 141 0.07 21.42 -0.02
CA LYS A 141 0.47 20.05 -0.43
C LYS A 141 0.10 19.72 -1.88
N THR A 142 -0.50 20.63 -2.63
CA THR A 142 -0.87 20.48 -4.04
C THR A 142 -0.20 21.54 -4.89
N ILE A 143 0.28 21.21 -6.11
CA ILE A 143 0.89 22.20 -7.03
C ILE A 143 -0.08 23.34 -7.36
N LYS A 144 -1.36 23.03 -7.54
CA LYS A 144 -2.42 23.99 -7.85
C LYS A 144 -3.62 23.73 -6.96
N ARG A 145 -4.34 24.79 -6.60
CA ARG A 145 -5.64 24.67 -5.96
C ARG A 145 -6.59 23.88 -6.86
N TRP A 146 -7.24 22.86 -6.30
CA TRP A 146 -8.20 22.03 -7.03
C TRP A 146 -9.59 22.68 -7.04
N SER A 147 -10.36 22.42 -8.10
CA SER A 147 -11.77 22.81 -8.17
C SER A 147 -12.61 22.01 -7.18
N ASP A 148 -13.76 22.53 -6.75
CA ASP A 148 -14.68 21.80 -5.86
C ASP A 148 -15.10 20.42 -6.38
N SER A 149 -15.29 20.31 -7.70
CA SER A 149 -15.61 19.04 -8.35
C SER A 149 -14.46 18.04 -8.25
N THR A 150 -13.22 18.51 -8.33
CA THR A 150 -12.01 17.70 -8.16
C THR A 150 -11.87 17.27 -6.71
N VAL A 151 -12.02 18.20 -5.77
CA VAL A 151 -11.92 17.90 -4.34
C VAL A 151 -12.98 16.87 -3.93
N ARG A 152 -14.24 17.07 -4.31
CA ARG A 152 -15.33 16.10 -4.07
C ARG A 152 -14.98 14.71 -4.59
N ARG A 153 -14.39 14.63 -5.78
CA ARG A 153 -14.02 13.38 -6.44
C ARG A 153 -12.87 12.67 -5.73
N VAL A 154 -11.78 13.39 -5.44
CA VAL A 154 -10.64 12.84 -4.68
C VAL A 154 -11.09 12.34 -3.30
N SER A 155 -11.95 13.11 -2.61
CA SER A 155 -12.47 12.73 -1.29
C SER A 155 -13.23 11.40 -1.33
N ALA A 156 -14.12 11.22 -2.31
CA ALA A 156 -14.85 9.97 -2.50
C ALA A 156 -13.93 8.80 -2.87
N TYR A 157 -12.81 9.08 -3.53
CA TYR A 157 -11.83 8.06 -3.91
C TYR A 157 -10.92 7.64 -2.76
N LEU A 158 -10.60 8.54 -1.82
CA LEU A 158 -9.87 8.16 -0.60
C LEU A 158 -10.68 7.15 0.23
N SER A 159 -11.96 7.42 0.46
CA SER A 159 -12.85 6.48 1.16
C SER A 159 -13.12 5.22 0.34
N GLY A 160 -13.22 5.34 -0.99
CA GLY A 160 -13.32 4.21 -1.92
C GLY A 160 -12.12 3.27 -1.86
N CYS A 161 -10.89 3.80 -1.91
CA CYS A 161 -9.66 3.02 -1.77
C CYS A 161 -9.60 2.27 -0.45
N CYS A 162 -9.94 2.92 0.66
CA CYS A 162 -9.99 2.26 1.96
C CYS A 162 -11.00 1.09 1.95
N ALA A 163 -12.09 1.19 1.19
CA ALA A 163 -13.04 0.10 1.02
C ALA A 163 -12.52 -1.04 0.13
N ASP A 164 -11.81 -0.70 -0.96
CA ASP A 164 -11.16 -1.68 -1.84
C ASP A 164 -10.15 -2.52 -1.05
N TYR A 165 -9.40 -1.89 -0.14
CA TYR A 165 -8.42 -2.54 0.72
C TYR A 165 -8.98 -3.16 2.01
N GLY A 166 -10.31 -3.19 2.17
CA GLY A 166 -10.97 -3.88 3.29
C GLY A 166 -10.91 -3.15 4.63
N MET A 167 -10.54 -1.86 4.64
CA MET A 167 -10.53 -1.02 5.83
C MET A 167 -11.91 -0.40 6.12
N LEU A 168 -12.71 -0.18 5.07
CA LEU A 168 -14.06 0.36 5.13
C LEU A 168 -15.05 -0.55 4.40
N GLU A 169 -16.34 -0.44 4.74
CA GLU A 169 -17.42 -1.14 4.06
C GLU A 169 -17.43 -0.84 2.54
N ARG A 170 -17.62 -1.88 1.73
CA ARG A 170 -17.69 -1.81 0.26
C ARG A 170 -18.98 -1.15 -0.25
N GLY A 171 -19.00 -0.83 -1.54
CA GLY A 171 -20.15 -0.25 -2.26
C GLY A 171 -20.03 1.26 -2.49
N SER A 172 -20.97 1.84 -3.22
CA SER A 172 -21.03 3.30 -3.44
C SER A 172 -21.72 3.96 -2.25
N LYS A 173 -20.94 4.54 -1.33
CA LYS A 173 -21.46 5.17 -0.11
C LYS A 173 -20.76 6.49 0.17
N SER A 174 -21.50 7.45 0.71
CA SER A 174 -20.97 8.71 1.23
C SER A 174 -20.46 8.60 2.66
N THR A 175 -20.91 7.57 3.40
CA THR A 175 -20.47 7.23 4.75
C THR A 175 -20.33 5.72 4.83
N ARG A 176 -19.17 5.24 5.28
CA ARG A 176 -18.82 3.81 5.31
C ARG A 176 -18.53 3.37 6.73
N HIS A 177 -19.02 2.19 7.11
CA HIS A 177 -18.64 1.57 8.37
C HIS A 177 -17.15 1.20 8.37
N ILE A 178 -16.47 1.35 9.51
CA ILE A 178 -15.07 0.93 9.67
C ILE A 178 -15.03 -0.58 9.92
N LEU A 179 -14.23 -1.29 9.14
CA LEU A 179 -14.07 -2.73 9.29
C LEU A 179 -12.86 -3.04 10.19
N PRO A 180 -12.87 -4.16 10.93
CA PRO A 180 -11.68 -4.63 11.63
C PRO A 180 -10.52 -4.83 10.65
N PHE A 181 -9.43 -4.11 10.86
CA PHE A 181 -8.24 -4.16 10.01
C PHE A 181 -7.01 -4.39 10.90
N ARG A 182 -6.34 -5.52 10.71
CA ARG A 182 -5.15 -5.91 11.48
C ARG A 182 -4.06 -6.37 10.53
N MET A 183 -2.82 -5.97 10.81
CA MET A 183 -1.68 -6.37 10.01
C MET A 183 -1.49 -7.89 10.05
N TYR A 184 -1.20 -8.50 8.90
CA TYR A 184 -0.81 -9.90 8.84
C TYR A 184 0.70 -10.07 9.10
N PRO A 185 1.12 -11.17 9.77
CA PRO A 185 2.53 -11.41 10.07
C PRO A 185 3.44 -11.46 8.84
N ASN A 186 2.98 -12.03 7.72
CA ASN A 186 3.80 -12.10 6.50
C ASN A 186 3.97 -10.72 5.86
N VAL A 187 2.99 -9.83 6.01
CA VAL A 187 3.09 -8.42 5.58
C VAL A 187 4.11 -7.70 6.46
N ALA A 188 4.12 -7.96 7.78
CA ALA A 188 5.12 -7.40 8.67
C ALA A 188 6.54 -7.88 8.32
N ALA A 189 6.70 -9.17 8.05
CA ALA A 189 7.97 -9.74 7.60
C ALA A 189 8.45 -9.10 6.29
N TYR A 190 7.54 -8.94 5.32
CA TYR A 190 7.84 -8.30 4.05
C TYR A 190 8.35 -6.88 4.23
N ILE A 191 7.62 -6.03 4.98
CA ILE A 191 7.99 -4.63 5.19
C ILE A 191 9.32 -4.54 5.96
N ALA A 192 9.51 -5.34 7.00
CA ALA A 192 10.74 -5.31 7.80
C ALA A 192 11.98 -5.58 6.93
N TYR A 193 11.94 -6.65 6.13
CA TYR A 193 13.06 -7.01 5.25
C TYR A 193 13.23 -6.04 4.08
N GLU A 194 12.13 -5.54 3.49
CA GLU A 194 12.22 -4.57 2.40
C GLU A 194 12.87 -3.26 2.85
N LEU A 195 12.53 -2.77 4.05
CA LEU A 195 13.18 -1.61 4.65
C LEU A 195 14.66 -1.89 4.99
N HIS A 196 14.97 -3.09 5.50
CA HIS A 196 16.36 -3.49 5.76
C HIS A 196 17.21 -3.46 4.48
N PHE A 197 16.73 -4.07 3.40
CA PHE A 197 17.47 -4.09 2.13
C PHE A 197 17.49 -2.72 1.44
N ALA A 198 16.54 -1.83 1.75
CA ALA A 198 16.61 -0.42 1.38
C ALA A 198 17.64 0.38 2.21
N GLY A 199 18.34 -0.26 3.15
CA GLY A 199 19.39 0.36 3.97
C GLY A 199 18.87 1.13 5.19
N VAL A 200 17.60 0.93 5.57
CA VAL A 200 17.03 1.56 6.77
C VAL A 200 17.62 0.87 8.01
N GLY A 201 18.28 1.65 8.87
CA GLY A 201 18.84 1.13 10.12
C GLY A 201 17.77 0.67 11.10
N ASP A 202 18.10 -0.30 11.96
CA ASP A 202 17.15 -1.00 12.84
C ASP A 202 16.25 -0.07 13.67
N ASN A 203 16.79 1.00 14.26
CA ASN A 203 15.97 1.95 15.03
C ASN A 203 15.05 2.81 14.14
N ALA A 204 15.52 3.21 12.96
CA ALA A 204 14.72 3.98 12.01
C ALA A 204 13.59 3.13 11.42
N LEU A 205 13.84 1.83 11.23
CA LEU A 205 12.87 0.85 10.78
C LEU A 205 11.66 0.81 11.71
N LEU A 206 11.86 0.79 13.03
CA LEU A 206 10.76 0.76 14.00
C LEU A 206 9.85 2.00 13.94
N THR A 207 10.35 3.11 13.40
CA THR A 207 9.61 4.37 13.28
C THR A 207 9.18 4.68 11.84
N HIS A 208 9.39 3.75 10.90
CA HIS A 208 9.10 3.98 9.49
C HIS A 208 7.60 4.24 9.25
N GLU A 209 7.27 5.16 8.33
CA GLU A 209 5.89 5.61 8.14
C GLU A 209 4.95 4.53 7.58
N ASP A 210 5.49 3.49 6.93
CA ASP A 210 4.69 2.39 6.39
C ASP A 210 3.97 1.59 7.48
N TRP A 211 4.55 1.47 8.68
CA TRP A 211 3.91 0.80 9.81
C TRP A 211 2.62 1.50 10.24
N GLN A 212 2.58 2.82 10.10
CA GLN A 212 1.43 3.63 10.46
C GLN A 212 0.25 3.41 9.49
N LEU A 213 0.47 2.85 8.28
CA LEU A 213 -0.63 2.41 7.42
C LEU A 213 -1.47 1.32 8.09
N PHE A 214 -0.87 0.58 9.02
CA PHE A 214 -1.50 -0.48 9.79
C PHE A 214 -1.81 -0.07 11.24
N GLY A 215 -1.67 1.22 11.56
CA GLY A 215 -1.98 1.77 12.88
C GLY A 215 -0.94 1.43 13.95
N LEU A 216 0.25 0.97 13.55
CA LEU A 216 1.30 0.55 14.48
C LEU A 216 2.20 1.74 14.84
N ALA A 217 2.36 1.96 16.14
CA ALA A 217 3.40 2.82 16.70
C ALA A 217 4.70 2.04 16.88
N ARG A 218 5.79 2.72 17.26
CA ARG A 218 7.13 2.13 17.42
C ARG A 218 7.11 0.88 18.31
N GLU A 219 6.39 0.95 19.42
CA GLU A 219 6.27 -0.13 20.40
C GLU A 219 5.53 -1.33 19.81
N ASP A 220 4.46 -1.09 19.04
CA ASP A 220 3.73 -2.15 18.34
C ASP A 220 4.60 -2.82 17.27
N VAL A 221 5.39 -2.04 16.54
CA VAL A 221 6.34 -2.57 15.55
C VAL A 221 7.39 -3.43 16.23
N LEU A 222 7.95 -3.01 17.37
CA LEU A 222 8.90 -3.81 18.12
C LEU A 222 8.28 -5.16 18.56
N GLU A 223 7.03 -5.16 19.01
CA GLU A 223 6.32 -6.41 19.34
C GLU A 223 6.12 -7.30 18.11
N GLU A 224 5.79 -6.74 16.95
CA GLU A 224 5.71 -7.50 15.69
C GLU A 224 7.09 -8.07 15.28
N ILE A 225 8.17 -7.29 15.40
CA ILE A 225 9.53 -7.77 15.14
C ILE A 225 9.90 -8.93 16.09
N LYS A 226 9.55 -8.84 17.38
CA LYS A 226 9.74 -9.95 18.34
C LYS A 226 8.95 -11.19 17.93
N ARG A 227 7.71 -11.05 17.44
CA ARG A 227 6.91 -12.18 16.93
C ARG A 227 7.55 -12.83 15.70
N LEU A 228 8.13 -12.05 14.80
CA LEU A 228 8.90 -12.58 13.67
C LEU A 228 10.16 -13.33 14.13
N SER A 229 10.80 -12.86 15.20
CA SER A 229 11.92 -13.55 15.83
C SER A 229 11.52 -14.93 16.37
N LEU A 230 10.33 -15.07 16.96
CA LEU A 230 9.81 -16.35 17.44
C LEU A 230 9.56 -17.35 16.29
N LYS A 231 9.20 -16.85 15.11
CA LYS A 231 9.08 -17.65 13.88
C LYS A 231 10.43 -17.96 13.22
N SER A 232 11.53 -17.66 13.90
CA SER A 232 12.89 -17.87 13.37
C SER A 232 13.16 -17.15 12.05
N LEU A 233 12.42 -16.09 11.72
CA LEU A 233 12.65 -15.31 10.50
C LEU A 233 13.80 -14.32 10.66
N LEU A 234 14.01 -13.80 11.86
CA LEU A 234 15.09 -12.87 12.22
C LEU A 234 15.49 -13.11 13.67
N ILE A 235 16.47 -12.38 14.18
CA ILE A 235 16.79 -12.34 15.61
C ILE A 235 16.72 -10.89 16.07
N ALA A 236 15.84 -10.59 17.00
CA ALA A 236 15.67 -9.26 17.56
C ALA A 236 16.23 -9.19 18.98
N GLN A 237 17.09 -8.21 19.24
CA GLN A 237 17.64 -7.91 20.56
C GLN A 237 17.34 -6.45 20.90
N SER A 238 16.74 -6.20 22.06
CA SER A 238 16.40 -4.85 22.52
C SER A 238 16.98 -4.60 23.91
N ALA A 239 17.69 -3.48 24.09
CA ALA A 239 18.19 -3.02 25.38
C ALA A 239 17.94 -1.51 25.51
N GLY A 240 17.03 -1.12 26.42
CA GLY A 240 16.54 0.25 26.49
C GLY A 240 15.91 0.68 25.16
N ASP A 241 16.34 1.82 24.64
CA ASP A 241 15.86 2.36 23.37
C ASP A 241 16.56 1.78 22.13
N VAL A 242 17.64 1.00 22.34
CA VAL A 242 18.44 0.45 21.24
C VAL A 242 17.91 -0.92 20.84
N VAL A 243 17.61 -1.08 19.56
CA VAL A 243 17.26 -2.36 18.95
C VAL A 243 18.31 -2.75 17.91
N ARG A 244 18.69 -4.04 17.95
CA ARG A 244 19.53 -4.68 16.95
C ARG A 244 18.78 -5.85 16.34
N ILE A 245 18.73 -5.90 15.01
CA ILE A 245 18.08 -6.96 14.25
C ILE A 245 19.14 -7.68 13.42
N SER A 246 19.26 -8.99 13.62
CA SER A 246 20.05 -9.86 12.76
C SER A 246 19.13 -10.57 11.78
N TRP A 247 19.39 -10.33 10.50
CA TRP A 247 18.58 -10.79 9.37
C TRP A 247 19.11 -12.14 8.87
N LYS A 248 18.21 -13.08 8.59
CA LYS A 248 18.58 -14.44 8.17
C LYS A 248 18.55 -14.65 6.67
N GLN A 249 17.70 -13.89 5.96
CA GLN A 249 17.58 -14.01 4.52
C GLN A 249 18.57 -13.06 3.83
N PRO A 250 19.26 -13.49 2.76
CA PRO A 250 20.24 -12.68 2.06
C PRO A 250 19.62 -11.65 1.10
N ASP A 251 18.38 -11.89 0.65
CA ASP A 251 17.65 -11.04 -0.29
C ASP A 251 16.12 -11.20 -0.14
N MET A 252 15.37 -10.33 -0.83
CA MET A 252 13.90 -10.32 -0.80
C MET A 252 13.29 -11.57 -1.47
N GLU A 253 13.94 -12.10 -2.50
CA GLU A 253 13.48 -13.29 -3.21
C GLU A 253 13.53 -14.53 -2.30
N THR A 254 14.61 -14.68 -1.55
CA THR A 254 14.77 -15.76 -0.56
C THR A 254 13.76 -15.61 0.56
N LEU A 255 13.51 -14.39 1.06
CA LEU A 255 12.43 -14.14 2.01
C LEU A 255 11.08 -14.58 1.45
N CYS A 256 10.74 -14.15 0.22
CA CYS A 256 9.47 -14.53 -0.39
C CYS A 256 9.34 -16.05 -0.48
N ASN A 257 10.41 -16.77 -0.85
CA ASN A 257 10.43 -18.23 -0.88
C ASN A 257 10.30 -18.92 0.49
N VAL A 258 10.62 -18.23 1.60
CA VAL A 258 10.43 -18.73 2.97
C VAL A 258 9.00 -18.48 3.44
N LEU A 259 8.47 -17.28 3.17
CA LEU A 259 7.09 -16.92 3.51
C LEU A 259 6.07 -17.83 2.79
N THR A 260 6.43 -18.37 1.64
CA THR A 260 5.59 -19.31 0.89
C THR A 260 5.55 -20.74 1.44
N LYS A 261 6.42 -21.07 2.39
CA LYS A 261 6.52 -22.40 3.02
C LYS A 261 6.03 -22.43 4.46
N SER A 262 5.55 -21.29 4.97
CA SER A 262 5.20 -21.06 6.38
C SER A 262 3.71 -21.20 6.66
#